data_AF-A0A446BXG3-F1
#
_entry.id   AF-A0A446BXG3-F1
#
_cell.length_a   1.000
_cell.length_b   1.000
_cell.length_c   1.000
_cell.angle_alpha   90.00
_cell.angle_beta   90.00
_cell.angle_gamma   90.00
#
_symmetry.space_group_name_H-M   'P 1'
#
loop_
_entity.id
_entity.type
_entity.pdbx_description
1 polymer ?
#
loop_
_entity_poly.entity_id
_entity_poly.type
_entity_poly.pdbx_seq_one_letter_code
_entity_poly.pdbx_strand_id
1 'polypeptide(L)'
;MELSHALVDAVWRPKFLVEWEQGRLQKWLDPSAHLVGPLPWDLSPLNPKNRVDSLEEQVNNNNAGWRIDGATVCGTRFFAVPLALLPALPPLGIFVCLPDQTTFPPALRSTLDASASVPLRSGPAIARLGVSRHICRALDAQCKRDPSILGRYRRLPFGSELVFENVASDPADMQLTVVANHDFERKARRLEELRTLWPDISADAWPVEVDLLSLRFVRQIHDTVCLVESPGRDGTVVFKSAVGSVEHMYHELHFLLTIPPHPNVMPRPLAIVTKRSAFGGKRGVVGFLLRHFAAGSLRDVLLARQRAGTLPARVKVKWCRQVVAALVHIREAAGTFYSDLRPDNVLLDEDDEDDGGGGSVVLCDFEQRGNWHEWCAPEVLFRQYAENIRAALFLSRSEDDARNSASSSYHRLLAGYAPPAHLIETPVQAANRPWFLLLAAAQEKAAVYSVGLFLYTVFEGLSNVRDLSDVAYSVNNGTRAATHREPWQCDLVVITAGSRCSPGEGRLARSVKRLRNVIERVEGAQEASSQ
;
A
#
# COMPACT_ATOMS: atom_id res chain seq x y z
N MET A 1 17.63 5.96 15.71
CA MET A 1 18.12 5.32 14.47
C MET A 1 17.63 6.17 13.32
N GLU A 2 18.52 6.64 12.43
CA GLU A 2 18.09 7.35 11.23
C GLU A 2 17.46 6.32 10.28
N LEU A 3 16.14 6.42 10.08
CA LEU A 3 15.42 5.62 9.10
C LEU A 3 15.45 6.34 7.75
N SER A 4 15.58 5.57 6.66
CA SER A 4 15.42 6.05 5.29
C SER A 4 14.65 5.02 4.45
N HIS A 5 14.12 5.46 3.31
CA HIS A 5 13.48 4.55 2.37
C HIS A 5 14.42 3.43 1.93
N ALA A 6 15.66 3.72 1.54
CA ALA A 6 16.61 2.71 1.09
C ALA A 6 16.97 1.68 2.17
N LEU A 7 17.13 2.09 3.43
CA LEU A 7 17.38 1.16 4.53
C LEU A 7 16.17 0.24 4.74
N VAL A 8 14.98 0.85 4.75
CA VAL A 8 13.73 0.11 4.90
C VAL A 8 13.47 -0.80 3.70
N ASP A 9 13.72 -0.36 2.47
CA ASP A 9 13.60 -1.17 1.26
C ASP A 9 14.60 -2.33 1.29
N ALA A 10 15.83 -2.13 1.78
CA ALA A 10 16.83 -3.19 1.89
C ALA A 10 16.46 -4.25 2.95
N VAL A 11 15.84 -3.84 4.06
CA VAL A 11 15.38 -4.75 5.12
C VAL A 11 14.07 -5.44 4.72
N TRP A 12 13.12 -4.67 4.18
CA TRP A 12 11.77 -5.14 3.85
C TRP A 12 11.73 -5.90 2.54
N ARG A 13 12.41 -5.43 1.49
CA ARG A 13 12.64 -6.30 0.35
C ARG A 13 13.69 -7.30 0.79
N PRO A 14 13.52 -8.58 0.46
CA PRO A 14 14.49 -9.63 0.76
C PRO A 14 15.81 -9.51 -0.02
N LYS A 15 16.46 -8.35 0.07
CA LYS A 15 17.67 -7.93 -0.60
C LYS A 15 18.78 -7.61 0.39
N PHE A 16 18.47 -7.55 1.70
CA PHE A 16 19.42 -7.26 2.78
C PHE A 16 20.74 -8.01 2.63
N LEU A 17 20.69 -9.34 2.44
CA LEU A 17 21.89 -10.17 2.30
C LEU A 17 22.74 -9.76 1.09
N VAL A 18 22.11 -9.43 -0.04
CA VAL A 18 22.79 -9.02 -1.26
C VAL A 18 23.38 -7.62 -1.12
N GLU A 19 22.63 -6.68 -0.55
CA GLU A 19 23.08 -5.31 -0.29
C GLU A 19 24.20 -5.27 0.77
N TRP A 20 24.18 -6.19 1.73
CA TRP A 20 25.24 -6.39 2.72
C TRP A 20 26.51 -6.94 2.08
N GLU A 21 26.41 -8.02 1.30
CA GLU A 21 27.56 -8.64 0.61
C GLU A 21 28.23 -7.69 -0.39
N GLN A 22 27.45 -6.82 -1.03
CA GLN A 22 27.97 -5.80 -1.96
C GLN A 22 28.55 -4.57 -1.23
N GLY A 23 28.64 -4.60 0.10
CA GLY A 23 29.18 -3.53 0.92
C GLY A 23 28.36 -2.24 0.89
N ARG A 24 27.18 -2.25 0.25
CA ARG A 24 26.31 -1.08 0.18
C ARG A 24 25.75 -0.80 1.55
N LEU A 25 25.20 -1.77 2.25
CA LEU A 25 24.60 -1.55 3.57
C LEU A 25 25.63 -1.20 4.67
N GLN A 26 26.86 -1.71 4.55
CA GLN A 26 27.96 -1.44 5.48
C GLN A 26 28.40 0.04 5.45
N LYS A 27 28.43 0.66 4.26
CA LYS A 27 28.70 2.11 4.12
C LYS A 27 27.67 2.98 4.84
N TRP A 28 26.45 2.47 5.07
CA TRP A 28 25.34 3.23 5.65
C TRP A 28 25.31 3.09 7.18
N LEU A 29 25.87 2.00 7.69
CA LEU A 29 25.98 1.75 9.13
C LEU A 29 27.28 2.30 9.72
N ASP A 30 28.21 2.80 8.89
CA ASP A 30 29.46 3.39 9.36
C ASP A 30 29.19 4.74 10.06
N PRO A 31 29.32 4.83 11.40
CA PRO A 31 29.05 6.05 12.15
C PRO A 31 30.01 7.20 11.78
N SER A 32 31.17 6.87 11.21
CA SER A 32 32.19 7.86 10.84
C SER A 32 31.79 8.72 9.64
N ALA A 33 30.84 8.26 8.82
CA ALA A 33 30.26 9.05 7.72
C ALA A 33 29.38 10.22 8.20
N HIS A 34 29.05 10.29 9.48
CA HIS A 34 28.11 11.26 10.06
C HIS A 34 28.75 12.24 11.06
N LEU A 35 30.06 12.15 11.31
CA LEU A 35 30.79 13.10 12.14
C LEU A 35 31.20 14.31 11.29
N VAL A 36 30.31 15.30 11.21
CA VAL A 36 30.64 16.62 10.66
C VAL A 36 31.11 17.52 11.80
N GLY A 37 32.21 18.25 11.59
CA GLY A 37 32.66 19.30 12.52
C GLY A 37 31.58 20.38 12.73
N PRO A 38 31.77 21.31 13.69
CA PRO A 38 30.77 22.34 13.97
C PRO A 38 30.44 23.12 12.70
N LEU A 39 29.14 23.14 12.34
CA LEU A 39 28.65 23.86 11.18
C LEU A 39 28.94 25.36 11.34
N PRO A 40 29.42 26.04 10.28
CA PRO A 40 29.44 27.50 10.23
C PRO A 40 28.07 28.09 10.65
N TRP A 41 28.06 29.19 11.40
CA TRP A 41 26.82 29.77 11.95
C TRP A 41 25.78 30.09 10.87
N ASP A 42 26.23 30.50 9.69
CA ASP A 42 25.41 30.75 8.51
C ASP A 42 24.74 29.50 7.92
N LEU A 43 25.20 28.29 8.26
CA LEU A 43 24.60 27.01 7.88
C LEU A 43 23.98 26.27 9.07
N SER A 44 24.14 26.80 10.28
CA SER A 44 23.64 26.19 11.50
C SER A 44 22.11 26.14 11.49
N PRO A 45 21.48 25.01 11.88
CA PRO A 45 20.02 24.92 12.07
C PRO A 45 19.54 25.78 13.24
N LEU A 46 20.44 26.26 14.10
CA LEU A 46 20.11 27.20 15.17
C LEU A 46 20.05 28.65 14.70
N ASN A 47 20.58 28.95 13.51
CA ASN A 47 20.48 30.27 12.90
C ASN A 47 19.02 30.56 12.54
N PRO A 48 18.42 31.67 13.00
CA PRO A 48 17.04 32.02 12.72
C PRO A 48 16.66 31.97 11.23
N LYS A 49 17.62 32.25 10.31
CA LYS A 49 17.39 32.19 8.87
C LYS A 49 17.25 30.76 8.32
N ASN A 50 17.80 29.77 9.02
CA ASN A 50 17.83 28.35 8.63
C ASN A 50 16.92 27.47 9.49
N ARG A 51 16.37 28.02 10.59
CA ARG A 51 15.45 27.30 11.48
C ARG A 51 14.17 27.00 10.71
N VAL A 52 13.89 25.72 10.51
CA VAL A 52 12.62 25.28 9.90
C VAL A 52 11.43 25.74 10.76
N ASP A 53 11.64 25.85 12.08
CA ASP A 53 10.64 26.26 13.08
C ASP A 53 10.64 27.76 13.45
N SER A 54 11.52 28.62 12.92
CA SER A 54 11.64 30.02 13.39
C SER A 54 10.49 30.96 13.01
N LEU A 55 9.44 30.46 12.38
CA LEU A 55 8.21 31.24 12.12
C LEU A 55 6.99 30.32 12.30
N GLU A 56 6.61 30.09 13.56
CA GLU A 56 5.26 29.63 13.93
C GLU A 56 4.15 30.55 13.37
N GLU A 57 4.48 31.75 12.90
CA GLU A 57 3.52 32.69 12.30
C GLU A 57 2.82 32.20 11.02
N GLN A 58 3.31 31.13 10.36
CA GLN A 58 2.58 30.50 9.23
C GLN A 58 1.68 29.32 9.62
N VAL A 59 1.67 28.93 10.90
CA VAL A 59 0.75 27.90 11.41
C VAL A 59 -0.71 28.43 11.41
N ASN A 60 -0.91 29.75 11.29
CA ASN A 60 -2.20 30.39 11.06
C ASN A 60 -2.51 30.61 9.56
N ASN A 61 -2.51 29.52 8.79
CA ASN A 61 -3.62 29.11 7.91
C ASN A 61 -4.27 30.08 6.88
N ASN A 62 -3.60 31.11 6.35
CA ASN A 62 -4.17 31.90 5.23
C ASN A 62 -3.25 32.16 4.02
N ASN A 63 -1.97 31.73 4.03
CA ASN A 63 -1.01 32.10 2.95
C ASN A 63 -0.18 30.94 2.37
N ALA A 64 -0.42 29.68 2.74
CA ALA A 64 0.27 28.55 2.12
C ALA A 64 -0.37 28.26 0.74
N GLY A 65 0.42 28.22 -0.33
CA GLY A 65 -0.11 27.89 -1.67
C GLY A 65 -0.36 26.40 -1.88
N TRP A 66 0.16 25.56 -0.97
CA TRP A 66 0.13 24.10 -1.05
C TRP A 66 -0.20 23.44 0.30
N ARG A 67 -0.79 22.24 0.26
CA ARG A 67 -0.92 21.35 1.42
C ARG A 67 -0.38 19.96 1.10
N ILE A 68 -0.02 19.19 2.13
CA ILE A 68 0.33 17.77 2.01
C ILE A 68 -0.81 16.92 2.57
N ASP A 69 -1.36 16.03 1.76
CA ASP A 69 -2.43 15.10 2.20
C ASP A 69 -1.89 13.81 2.81
N GLY A 70 -0.65 13.43 2.47
CA GLY A 70 0.04 12.23 2.93
C GLY A 70 1.34 11.95 2.16
N ALA A 71 1.88 10.75 2.34
CA ALA A 71 3.07 10.27 1.63
C ALA A 71 3.03 8.75 1.42
N THR A 72 3.82 8.27 0.47
CA THR A 72 4.08 6.87 0.15
C THR A 72 5.58 6.65 -0.05
N VAL A 73 5.99 5.41 -0.38
CA VAL A 73 7.38 5.02 -0.67
C VAL A 73 8.32 5.47 0.46
N CYS A 74 7.91 5.18 1.70
CA CYS A 74 8.66 5.51 2.92
C CYS A 74 9.09 6.99 2.98
N GLY A 75 8.18 7.91 2.67
CA GLY A 75 8.41 9.34 2.85
C GLY A 75 9.30 9.98 1.78
N THR A 76 9.43 9.35 0.61
CA THR A 76 10.12 9.95 -0.56
C THR A 76 9.14 10.48 -1.61
N ARG A 77 7.86 10.09 -1.56
CA ARG A 77 6.81 10.60 -2.44
C ARG A 77 5.65 11.16 -1.63
N PHE A 78 5.33 12.44 -1.83
CA PHE A 78 4.33 13.19 -1.07
C PHE A 78 3.13 13.59 -1.94
N PHE A 79 1.95 13.63 -1.32
CA PHE A 79 0.70 14.03 -1.95
C PHE A 79 0.49 15.54 -1.78
N ALA A 80 1.24 16.34 -2.54
CA ALA A 80 1.14 17.79 -2.49
C ALA A 80 -0.02 18.30 -3.35
N VAL A 81 -0.80 19.22 -2.79
CA VAL A 81 -2.02 19.76 -3.43
C VAL A 81 -1.93 21.28 -3.52
N PRO A 82 -2.03 21.87 -4.73
CA PRO A 82 -2.03 23.32 -4.91
C PRO A 82 -3.41 23.91 -4.54
N LEU A 83 -3.45 24.67 -3.45
CA LEU A 83 -4.68 25.22 -2.90
C LEU A 83 -5.34 26.24 -3.83
N ALA A 84 -4.53 27.01 -4.58
CA ALA A 84 -5.02 27.98 -5.56
C ALA A 84 -5.81 27.36 -6.73
N LEU A 85 -5.75 26.04 -6.91
CA LEU A 85 -6.51 25.33 -7.94
C LEU A 85 -7.82 24.72 -7.43
N LEU A 86 -8.04 24.68 -6.11
CA LEU A 86 -9.27 24.16 -5.51
C LEU A 86 -10.42 25.17 -5.60
N PRO A 87 -11.69 24.72 -5.73
CA PRO A 87 -12.14 23.33 -5.88
C PRO A 87 -12.09 22.80 -7.33
N ALA A 88 -11.63 23.61 -8.28
CA ALA A 88 -11.60 23.28 -9.71
C ALA A 88 -10.43 22.37 -10.14
N LEU A 89 -9.77 21.70 -9.19
CA LEU A 89 -8.63 20.84 -9.46
C LEU A 89 -9.15 19.44 -9.85
N PRO A 90 -8.87 18.94 -11.06
CA PRO A 90 -9.12 17.53 -11.36
C PRO A 90 -8.09 16.64 -10.64
N PRO A 91 -8.45 15.38 -10.34
CA PRO A 91 -7.55 14.44 -9.66
C PRO A 91 -6.49 13.89 -10.63
N LEU A 92 -5.46 14.69 -10.93
CA LEU A 92 -4.45 14.37 -11.95
C LEU A 92 -3.42 13.31 -11.53
N GLY A 93 -3.43 12.87 -10.26
CA GLY A 93 -2.47 11.89 -9.74
C GLY A 93 -1.03 12.40 -9.75
N ILE A 94 -0.83 13.72 -9.56
CA ILE A 94 0.51 14.32 -9.57
C ILE A 94 1.11 14.27 -8.16
N PHE A 95 2.34 13.77 -8.06
CA PHE A 95 3.02 13.60 -6.78
C PHE A 95 4.34 14.36 -6.73
N VAL A 96 4.76 14.75 -5.53
CA VAL A 96 6.08 15.35 -5.29
C VAL A 96 7.06 14.29 -4.83
N CYS A 97 8.18 14.16 -5.53
CA CYS A 97 9.24 13.21 -5.19
C CYS A 97 10.45 13.95 -4.61
N LEU A 98 10.99 13.41 -3.52
CA LEU A 98 12.24 13.80 -2.90
C LEU A 98 13.28 12.70 -3.12
N PRO A 99 14.58 13.02 -3.05
CA PRO A 99 15.61 12.00 -2.99
C PRO A 99 15.53 11.24 -1.66
N ASP A 100 16.25 10.12 -1.55
CA ASP A 100 16.28 9.33 -0.30
C ASP A 100 16.75 10.18 0.88
N GLN A 101 16.22 9.94 2.09
CA GLN A 101 16.57 10.76 3.26
C GLN A 101 18.06 10.74 3.61
N THR A 102 18.81 9.73 3.15
CA THR A 102 20.27 9.69 3.32
C THR A 102 21.04 10.64 2.41
N THR A 103 20.41 11.15 1.36
CA THR A 103 21.00 12.21 0.51
C THR A 103 20.83 13.60 1.14
N PHE A 104 19.98 13.73 2.16
CA PHE A 104 19.75 15.02 2.80
C PHE A 104 21.00 15.43 3.58
N PRO A 105 21.33 16.73 3.62
CA PRO A 105 22.37 17.25 4.50
C PRO A 105 22.14 16.77 5.94
N PRO A 106 23.16 16.21 6.63
CA PRO A 106 22.98 15.63 7.96
C PRO A 106 22.29 16.57 8.97
N ALA A 107 22.61 17.87 8.89
CA ALA A 107 22.02 18.91 9.73
C ALA A 107 20.50 19.08 9.56
N LEU A 108 19.96 18.75 8.38
CA LEU A 108 18.55 18.92 8.05
C LEU A 108 17.72 17.67 8.36
N ARG A 109 18.33 16.49 8.45
CA ARG A 109 17.58 15.24 8.65
C ARG A 109 16.73 15.26 9.91
N SER A 110 17.33 15.67 11.03
CA SER A 110 16.64 15.81 12.32
C SER A 110 15.65 16.97 12.29
N THR A 111 16.07 18.13 11.80
CA THR A 111 15.25 19.35 11.73
C THR A 111 14.00 19.18 10.85
N LEU A 112 14.06 18.33 9.82
CA LEU A 112 12.95 18.04 8.92
C LEU A 112 12.11 16.84 9.35
N ASP A 113 12.40 16.21 10.49
CA ASP A 113 11.78 14.93 10.88
C ASP A 113 11.84 13.88 9.76
N ALA A 114 12.91 13.88 8.96
CA ALA A 114 12.97 13.13 7.70
C ALA A 114 12.76 11.62 7.94
N SER A 115 13.39 11.08 8.99
CA SER A 115 13.22 9.68 9.39
C SER A 115 11.83 9.34 9.93
N ALA A 116 11.09 10.32 10.48
CA ALA A 116 9.73 10.07 10.96
C ALA A 116 8.74 9.87 9.79
N SER A 117 9.03 10.45 8.61
CA SER A 117 8.19 10.26 7.41
C SER A 117 8.18 8.82 6.88
N VAL A 118 9.17 8.01 7.25
CA VAL A 118 9.38 6.64 6.75
C VAL A 118 8.28 5.67 7.25
N PRO A 119 8.07 5.49 8.57
CA PRO A 119 7.06 4.56 9.09
C PRO A 119 5.65 5.15 9.15
N LEU A 120 5.50 6.48 9.08
CA LEU A 120 4.19 7.10 9.20
C LEU A 120 3.30 6.75 8.00
N ARG A 121 2.02 6.50 8.29
CA ARG A 121 0.96 6.24 7.30
C ARG A 121 -0.21 7.21 7.43
N SER A 122 -0.34 7.88 8.58
CA SER A 122 -1.40 8.85 8.83
C SER A 122 -1.10 10.17 8.10
N GLY A 123 -1.93 10.50 7.11
CA GLY A 123 -1.85 11.76 6.38
C GLY A 123 -1.73 13.01 7.27
N PRO A 124 -2.61 13.19 8.28
CA PRO A 124 -2.49 14.31 9.22
C PRO A 124 -1.19 14.33 10.02
N ALA A 125 -0.62 13.17 10.38
CA ALA A 125 0.67 13.13 11.06
C ALA A 125 1.81 13.49 10.11
N ILE A 126 1.78 13.00 8.87
CA ILE A 126 2.75 13.32 7.82
C ILE A 126 2.74 14.82 7.51
N ALA A 127 1.57 15.41 7.35
CA ALA A 127 1.41 16.84 7.04
C ALA A 127 2.03 17.78 8.09
N ARG A 128 2.19 17.32 9.34
CA ARG A 128 2.79 18.08 10.44
C ARG A 128 4.32 18.00 10.50
N LEU A 129 4.94 17.10 9.75
CA LEU A 129 6.40 16.92 9.77
C LEU A 129 7.12 18.16 9.21
N GLY A 130 8.33 18.42 9.71
CA GLY A 130 9.21 19.46 9.16
C GLY A 130 9.40 19.36 7.65
N VAL A 131 9.62 18.15 7.12
CA VAL A 131 9.79 17.88 5.68
C VAL A 131 8.56 18.28 4.86
N SER A 132 7.34 18.06 5.35
CA SER A 132 6.11 18.45 4.65
C SER A 132 5.96 19.97 4.56
N ARG A 133 6.25 20.68 5.65
CA ARG A 133 6.27 22.16 5.65
C ARG A 133 7.35 22.69 4.70
N HIS A 134 8.51 22.05 4.68
CA HIS A 134 9.62 22.42 3.81
C HIS A 134 9.29 22.25 2.32
N ILE A 135 8.66 21.14 1.94
CA ILE A 135 8.16 20.90 0.58
C ILE A 135 7.20 22.02 0.15
N CYS A 136 6.21 22.36 0.99
CA CYS A 136 5.26 23.42 0.68
C CYS A 136 5.95 24.77 0.46
N ARG A 137 6.91 25.14 1.32
CA ARG A 137 7.69 26.38 1.17
C ARG A 137 8.52 26.38 -0.12
N ALA A 138 9.12 25.25 -0.47
CA ALA A 138 9.88 25.11 -1.70
C ALA A 138 8.97 25.27 -2.93
N LEU A 139 7.81 24.63 -2.95
CA LEU A 139 6.82 24.77 -4.03
C LEU A 139 6.29 26.21 -4.15
N ASP A 140 6.06 26.90 -3.03
CA ASP A 140 5.69 28.31 -3.03
C ASP A 140 6.81 29.20 -3.59
N ALA A 141 8.07 28.95 -3.21
CA ALA A 141 9.22 29.66 -3.76
C ALA A 141 9.35 29.45 -5.28
N GLN A 142 9.13 28.21 -5.75
CA GLN A 142 9.12 27.90 -7.19
C GLN A 142 7.98 28.62 -7.91
N CYS A 143 6.76 28.65 -7.35
CA CYS A 143 5.63 29.36 -7.96
C CYS A 143 5.83 30.89 -8.00
N LYS A 144 6.55 31.46 -7.02
CA LYS A 144 6.94 32.88 -7.05
C LYS A 144 7.96 33.17 -8.14
N ARG A 145 8.93 32.26 -8.34
CA ARG A 145 9.96 32.36 -9.38
C ARG A 145 9.37 32.18 -10.78
N ASP A 146 8.44 31.23 -10.94
CA ASP A 146 7.72 30.96 -12.18
C ASP A 146 6.21 30.82 -11.93
N PRO A 147 5.45 31.93 -12.08
CA PRO A 147 4.00 31.92 -11.91
C PRO A 147 3.25 31.01 -12.89
N SER A 148 3.90 30.57 -13.98
CA SER A 148 3.26 29.70 -14.98
C SER A 148 3.14 28.24 -14.52
N ILE A 149 3.83 27.83 -13.44
CA ILE A 149 3.82 26.45 -12.92
C ILE A 149 2.39 25.95 -12.71
N LEU A 150 1.53 26.73 -12.04
CA LEU A 150 0.15 26.33 -11.76
C LEU A 150 -0.69 26.20 -13.04
N GLY A 151 -0.44 27.06 -14.03
CA GLY A 151 -1.05 26.96 -15.35
C GLY A 151 -0.63 25.70 -16.09
N ARG A 152 0.67 25.35 -16.03
CA ARG A 152 1.22 24.11 -16.63
C ARG A 152 0.74 22.87 -15.90
N TYR A 153 0.59 22.92 -14.57
CA TYR A 153 0.16 21.80 -13.72
C TYR A 153 -1.12 21.15 -14.25
N ARG A 154 -2.14 21.95 -14.59
CA ARG A 154 -3.42 21.48 -15.14
C ARG A 154 -3.31 20.76 -16.48
N ARG A 155 -2.23 21.00 -17.23
CA ARG A 155 -1.99 20.44 -18.57
C ARG A 155 -1.05 19.23 -18.56
N LEU A 156 -0.52 18.86 -17.40
CA LEU A 156 0.39 17.73 -17.31
C LEU A 156 -0.31 16.41 -17.69
N PRO A 157 0.44 15.44 -18.26
CA PRO A 157 -0.04 14.08 -18.39
C PRO A 157 -0.51 13.52 -17.05
N PHE A 158 -1.52 12.64 -17.11
CA PHE A 158 -2.01 11.98 -15.90
C PHE A 158 -0.87 11.22 -15.21
N GLY A 159 -0.73 11.37 -13.90
CA GLY A 159 0.30 10.65 -13.15
C GLY A 159 1.72 11.21 -13.30
N SER A 160 1.88 12.48 -13.68
CA SER A 160 3.19 13.15 -13.74
C SER A 160 3.78 13.39 -12.36
N GLU A 161 5.08 13.62 -12.27
CA GLU A 161 5.78 13.87 -11.00
C GLU A 161 6.46 15.25 -10.97
N LEU A 162 6.50 15.83 -9.78
CA LEU A 162 7.25 17.02 -9.42
C LEU A 162 8.45 16.58 -8.58
N VAL A 163 9.64 16.52 -9.18
CA VAL A 163 10.83 15.94 -8.55
C VAL A 163 11.73 17.07 -8.05
N PHE A 164 11.98 17.09 -6.74
CA PHE A 164 13.08 17.88 -6.21
C PHE A 164 14.37 17.07 -6.32
N GLU A 165 15.38 17.61 -7.00
CA GLU A 165 16.66 16.93 -7.23
C GLU A 165 17.56 16.95 -5.99
N ASN A 166 17.34 17.94 -5.11
CA ASN A 166 18.08 18.13 -3.87
C ASN A 166 17.17 18.64 -2.74
N VAL A 167 17.61 18.43 -1.50
CA VAL A 167 17.04 19.07 -0.31
C VAL A 167 18.07 20.03 0.28
N ALA A 168 17.73 21.31 0.31
CA ALA A 168 18.59 22.40 0.79
C ALA A 168 17.98 23.08 2.02
N SER A 169 18.80 23.79 2.80
CA SER A 169 18.33 24.52 4.00
C SER A 169 17.39 25.67 3.63
N ASP A 170 17.71 26.39 2.55
CA ASP A 170 16.81 27.36 1.94
C ASP A 170 15.89 26.66 0.93
N PRO A 171 14.55 26.70 1.11
CA PRO A 171 13.61 26.14 0.14
C PRO A 171 13.74 26.71 -1.28
N ALA A 172 14.24 27.94 -1.44
CA ALA A 172 14.43 28.55 -2.76
C ALA A 172 15.56 27.89 -3.57
N ASP A 173 16.50 27.22 -2.90
CA ASP A 173 17.64 26.54 -3.49
C ASP A 173 17.33 25.08 -3.87
N MET A 174 16.12 24.59 -3.56
CA MET A 174 15.66 23.27 -4.00
C MET A 174 15.29 23.30 -5.48
N GLN A 175 15.94 22.49 -6.30
CA GLN A 175 15.75 22.44 -7.75
C GLN A 175 14.58 21.53 -8.09
N LEU A 176 13.60 22.07 -8.81
CA LEU A 176 12.37 21.37 -9.19
C LEU A 176 12.36 21.03 -10.67
N THR A 177 12.23 19.74 -10.97
CA THR A 177 12.07 19.20 -12.32
C THR A 177 10.71 18.53 -12.47
N VAL A 178 10.06 18.69 -13.62
CA VAL A 178 8.77 18.05 -13.92
C VAL A 178 8.99 16.84 -14.81
N VAL A 179 8.58 15.68 -14.33
CA VAL A 179 8.64 14.42 -15.09
C VAL A 179 7.26 14.07 -15.61
N ALA A 180 7.05 14.30 -16.90
CA ALA A 180 5.77 14.08 -17.57
C ALA A 180 5.52 12.58 -17.84
N ASN A 181 4.41 12.03 -17.35
CA ASN A 181 4.10 10.60 -17.49
C ASN A 181 3.38 10.27 -18.81
N HIS A 182 4.10 10.45 -19.93
CA HIS A 182 3.60 10.09 -21.26
C HIS A 182 3.48 8.57 -21.47
N ASP A 183 4.25 7.77 -20.73
CA ASP A 183 4.19 6.31 -20.81
C ASP A 183 2.83 5.77 -20.37
N PHE A 184 2.27 6.31 -19.28
CA PHE A 184 0.93 5.95 -18.84
C PHE A 184 -0.12 6.27 -19.91
N GLU A 185 -0.13 7.50 -20.46
CA GLU A 185 -1.09 7.88 -21.51
C GLU A 185 -0.94 7.01 -22.76
N ARG A 186 0.28 6.58 -23.10
CA ARG A 186 0.54 5.64 -24.18
C ARG A 186 -0.06 4.26 -23.90
N LYS A 187 0.13 3.71 -22.70
CA LYS A 187 -0.35 2.38 -22.29
C LYS A 187 -1.87 2.32 -22.03
N ALA A 188 -2.47 3.41 -21.58
CA ALA A 188 -3.90 3.47 -21.26
C ALA A 188 -4.75 3.13 -22.49
N ARG A 189 -5.60 2.12 -22.40
CA ARG A 189 -6.51 1.68 -23.47
C ARG A 189 -7.73 2.58 -23.57
N ARG A 190 -8.33 2.65 -24.76
CA ARG A 190 -9.67 3.23 -24.92
C ARG A 190 -10.72 2.30 -24.32
N LEU A 191 -11.89 2.82 -23.97
CA LEU A 191 -12.96 2.00 -23.42
C LEU A 191 -13.44 0.93 -24.43
N GLU A 192 -13.48 1.25 -25.73
CA GLU A 192 -13.87 0.27 -26.75
C GLU A 192 -12.84 -0.86 -26.91
N GLU A 193 -11.56 -0.57 -26.71
CA GLU A 193 -10.50 -1.59 -26.73
C GLU A 193 -10.67 -2.56 -25.55
N LEU A 194 -10.99 -2.05 -24.36
CA LEU A 194 -11.28 -2.91 -23.19
C LEU A 194 -12.52 -3.77 -23.40
N ARG A 195 -13.60 -3.19 -23.95
CA ARG A 195 -14.81 -3.95 -24.32
C ARG A 195 -14.54 -5.08 -25.30
N THR A 196 -13.60 -4.88 -26.22
CA THR A 196 -13.18 -5.91 -27.18
C THR A 196 -12.31 -6.99 -26.52
N LEU A 197 -11.44 -6.58 -25.59
CA LEU A 197 -10.56 -7.48 -24.85
C LEU A 197 -11.30 -8.35 -23.81
N TRP A 198 -12.43 -7.87 -23.29
CA TRP A 198 -13.22 -8.52 -22.24
C TRP A 198 -14.62 -8.88 -22.73
N PRO A 199 -14.74 -9.85 -23.67
CA PRO A 199 -16.03 -10.27 -24.22
C PRO A 199 -16.92 -11.00 -23.19
N ASP A 200 -16.36 -11.37 -22.04
CA ASP A 200 -17.04 -12.01 -20.92
C ASP A 200 -17.87 -11.02 -20.08
N ILE A 201 -17.68 -9.71 -20.25
CA ILE A 201 -18.50 -8.68 -19.58
C ILE A 201 -19.67 -8.31 -20.48
N SER A 202 -20.90 -8.50 -19.98
CA SER A 202 -22.11 -8.12 -20.70
C SER A 202 -22.20 -6.61 -20.94
N ALA A 203 -22.82 -6.21 -22.06
CA ALA A 203 -22.86 -4.80 -22.47
C ALA A 203 -23.55 -3.89 -21.44
N ASP A 204 -24.52 -4.41 -20.70
CA ASP A 204 -25.27 -3.75 -19.63
C ASP A 204 -24.50 -3.68 -18.29
N ALA A 205 -23.46 -4.49 -18.12
CA ALA A 205 -22.62 -4.46 -16.91
C ALA A 205 -21.59 -3.33 -16.91
N TRP A 206 -21.33 -2.70 -18.07
CA TRP A 206 -20.38 -1.59 -18.17
C TRP A 206 -20.96 -0.32 -17.54
N PRO A 207 -20.27 0.30 -16.57
CA PRO A 207 -20.74 1.54 -15.96
C PRO A 207 -20.56 2.72 -16.93
N VAL A 208 -21.18 3.84 -16.58
CA VAL A 208 -21.09 5.07 -17.36
C VAL A 208 -19.65 5.59 -17.44
N GLU A 209 -19.33 6.24 -18.55
CA GLU A 209 -18.04 6.91 -18.73
C GLU A 209 -18.09 8.34 -18.20
N VAL A 210 -17.07 8.75 -17.45
CA VAL A 210 -16.93 10.11 -16.90
C VAL A 210 -15.57 10.69 -17.30
N ASP A 211 -15.55 11.96 -17.71
CA ASP A 211 -14.30 12.67 -17.98
C ASP A 211 -13.59 13.01 -16.67
N LEU A 212 -12.30 12.67 -16.56
CA LEU A 212 -11.46 13.04 -15.42
C LEU A 212 -11.53 14.54 -15.10
N LEU A 213 -11.60 15.38 -16.13
CA LEU A 213 -11.64 16.84 -15.97
C LEU A 213 -12.96 17.35 -15.41
N SER A 214 -14.01 16.52 -15.38
CA SER A 214 -15.29 16.84 -14.77
C SER A 214 -15.34 16.53 -13.26
N LEU A 215 -14.37 15.76 -12.76
CA LEU A 215 -14.26 15.43 -11.34
C LEU A 215 -13.59 16.56 -10.57
N ARG A 216 -14.02 16.78 -9.32
CA ARG A 216 -13.37 17.72 -8.41
C ARG A 216 -12.61 16.96 -7.35
N PHE A 217 -11.31 17.23 -7.24
CA PHE A 217 -10.45 16.66 -6.23
C PHE A 217 -10.83 17.17 -4.84
N VAL A 218 -10.99 16.25 -3.89
CA VAL A 218 -11.21 16.58 -2.48
C VAL A 218 -9.95 16.31 -1.67
N ARG A 219 -9.39 15.09 -1.77
CA ARG A 219 -8.23 14.67 -0.97
C ARG A 219 -7.52 13.45 -1.55
N GLN A 220 -6.20 13.37 -1.44
CA GLN A 220 -5.45 12.15 -1.72
C GLN A 220 -5.38 11.28 -0.45
N ILE A 221 -5.86 10.03 -0.51
CA ILE A 221 -5.87 9.11 0.64
C ILE A 221 -4.66 8.17 0.59
N HIS A 222 -4.40 7.63 -0.59
CA HIS A 222 -3.31 6.68 -0.87
C HIS A 222 -2.73 6.96 -2.26
N ASP A 223 -1.62 6.35 -2.65
CA ASP A 223 -1.02 6.60 -3.98
C ASP A 223 -1.89 6.16 -5.17
N THR A 224 -2.86 5.28 -4.92
CA THR A 224 -3.85 4.83 -5.91
C THR A 224 -5.28 5.27 -5.62
N VAL A 225 -5.53 5.98 -4.51
CA VAL A 225 -6.88 6.28 -4.02
C VAL A 225 -6.99 7.75 -3.68
N CYS A 226 -7.92 8.46 -4.33
CA CYS A 226 -8.29 9.81 -3.95
C CYS A 226 -9.80 9.95 -3.80
N LEU A 227 -10.19 10.90 -2.96
CA LEU A 227 -11.57 11.29 -2.75
C LEU A 227 -11.92 12.41 -3.73
N VAL A 228 -13.05 12.27 -4.40
CA VAL A 228 -13.51 13.22 -5.42
C VAL A 228 -15.01 13.48 -5.29
N GLU A 229 -15.45 14.61 -5.80
CA GLU A 229 -16.85 14.86 -6.13
C GLU A 229 -17.08 14.59 -7.61
N SER A 230 -18.17 13.92 -7.94
CA SER A 230 -18.56 13.58 -9.31
C SER A 230 -19.84 14.31 -9.69
N PRO A 231 -19.94 14.89 -10.90
CA PRO A 231 -21.15 15.58 -11.34
C PRO A 231 -22.39 14.67 -11.27
N GLY A 232 -23.47 15.17 -10.69
CA GLY A 232 -24.74 14.44 -10.59
C GLY A 232 -24.76 13.33 -9.54
N ARG A 233 -23.77 13.29 -8.63
CA ARG A 233 -23.77 12.41 -7.47
C ARG A 233 -23.66 13.23 -6.19
N ASP A 234 -24.48 12.89 -5.21
CA ASP A 234 -24.39 13.48 -3.88
C ASP A 234 -23.27 12.82 -3.08
N GLY A 235 -22.53 13.65 -2.35
CA GLY A 235 -21.43 13.20 -1.50
C GLY A 235 -20.13 12.91 -2.26
N THR A 236 -19.21 12.28 -1.54
CA THR A 236 -17.87 11.98 -2.05
C THR A 236 -17.77 10.54 -2.51
N VAL A 237 -17.01 10.31 -3.58
CA VAL A 237 -16.72 8.98 -4.13
C VAL A 237 -15.22 8.77 -4.21
N VAL A 238 -14.81 7.51 -4.26
CA VAL A 238 -13.40 7.15 -4.41
C VAL A 238 -13.07 7.09 -5.90
N PHE A 239 -12.08 7.87 -6.34
CA PHE A 239 -11.42 7.64 -7.62
C PHE A 239 -10.17 6.78 -7.40
N LYS A 240 -10.21 5.56 -7.92
CA LYS A 240 -9.12 4.58 -7.89
C LYS A 240 -8.37 4.63 -9.22
N SER A 241 -7.06 4.82 -9.15
CA SER A 241 -6.17 4.91 -10.30
C SER A 241 -4.76 4.47 -9.95
N ALA A 242 -4.13 3.60 -10.74
CA ALA A 242 -2.76 3.16 -10.48
C ALA A 242 -1.76 3.78 -11.46
N VAL A 243 -1.25 4.98 -11.14
CA VAL A 243 -0.26 5.71 -11.96
C VAL A 243 0.97 4.85 -12.32
N GLY A 244 1.40 3.96 -11.43
CA GLY A 244 2.56 3.10 -11.63
C GLY A 244 2.30 1.82 -12.44
N SER A 245 1.05 1.38 -12.62
CA SER A 245 0.74 0.22 -13.44
C SER A 245 -0.72 0.19 -13.90
N VAL A 246 -0.90 0.41 -15.20
CA VAL A 246 -2.20 0.34 -15.89
C VAL A 246 -2.76 -1.09 -15.85
N GLU A 247 -1.90 -2.09 -15.91
CA GLU A 247 -2.27 -3.50 -16.00
C GLU A 247 -2.96 -3.99 -14.72
N HIS A 248 -2.46 -3.60 -13.54
CA HIS A 248 -3.08 -3.95 -12.26
C HIS A 248 -4.43 -3.24 -12.06
N MET A 249 -4.54 -1.98 -12.49
CA MET A 249 -5.81 -1.25 -12.48
C MET A 249 -6.86 -1.90 -13.39
N TYR A 250 -6.46 -2.33 -14.59
CA TYR A 250 -7.35 -3.04 -15.50
C TYR A 250 -7.72 -4.43 -14.99
N HIS A 251 -6.81 -5.11 -14.31
CA HIS A 251 -7.11 -6.37 -13.65
C HIS A 251 -8.18 -6.21 -12.57
N GLU A 252 -8.04 -5.22 -11.68
CA GLU A 252 -9.04 -4.94 -10.65
C GLU A 252 -10.39 -4.52 -11.26
N LEU A 253 -10.38 -3.67 -12.28
CA LEU A 253 -11.60 -3.26 -13.00
C LEU A 253 -12.31 -4.48 -13.60
N HIS A 254 -11.58 -5.34 -14.31
CA HIS A 254 -12.13 -6.57 -14.90
C HIS A 254 -12.70 -7.50 -13.83
N PHE A 255 -11.98 -7.70 -12.73
CA PHE A 255 -12.43 -8.50 -11.60
C PHE A 255 -13.75 -7.97 -11.02
N LEU A 256 -13.85 -6.66 -10.73
CA LEU A 256 -15.05 -6.09 -10.13
C LEU A 256 -16.27 -6.09 -11.07
N LEU A 257 -16.05 -6.09 -12.39
CA LEU A 257 -17.14 -6.19 -13.38
C LEU A 257 -17.63 -7.63 -13.58
N THR A 258 -16.79 -8.63 -13.32
CA THR A 258 -17.08 -10.05 -13.58
C THR A 258 -17.52 -10.81 -12.33
N ILE A 259 -17.01 -10.47 -11.14
CA ILE A 259 -17.40 -11.12 -9.89
C ILE A 259 -18.91 -10.93 -9.62
N PRO A 260 -19.65 -12.01 -9.27
CA PRO A 260 -21.03 -11.85 -8.82
C PRO A 260 -21.11 -10.99 -7.54
N PRO A 261 -22.16 -10.18 -7.35
CA PRO A 261 -22.29 -9.33 -6.16
C PRO A 261 -22.24 -10.12 -4.85
N HIS A 262 -21.57 -9.55 -3.84
CA HIS A 262 -21.52 -10.09 -2.49
C HIS A 262 -21.44 -8.91 -1.49
N PRO A 263 -22.17 -8.93 -0.36
CA PRO A 263 -22.25 -7.79 0.56
C PRO A 263 -20.88 -7.37 1.15
N ASN A 264 -19.96 -8.33 1.31
CA ASN A 264 -18.63 -8.09 1.88
C ASN A 264 -17.50 -8.00 0.83
N VAL A 265 -17.84 -7.79 -0.45
CA VAL A 265 -16.89 -7.51 -1.54
C VAL A 265 -17.22 -6.13 -2.10
N MET A 266 -16.20 -5.33 -2.45
CA MET A 266 -16.39 -4.00 -3.02
C MET A 266 -17.44 -4.04 -4.14
N PRO A 267 -18.49 -3.20 -4.07
CA PRO A 267 -19.50 -3.14 -5.10
C PRO A 267 -18.91 -2.78 -6.48
N ARG A 268 -19.70 -3.05 -7.52
CA ARG A 268 -19.33 -2.72 -8.89
C ARG A 268 -18.95 -1.24 -9.04
N PRO A 269 -18.02 -0.90 -9.94
CA PRO A 269 -17.63 0.47 -10.17
C PRO A 269 -18.81 1.35 -10.58
N LEU A 270 -18.85 2.56 -10.04
CA LEU A 270 -19.91 3.55 -10.27
C LEU A 270 -19.77 4.25 -11.63
N ALA A 271 -18.54 4.37 -12.12
CA ALA A 271 -18.20 4.95 -13.41
C ALA A 271 -16.79 4.52 -13.82
N ILE A 272 -16.52 4.51 -15.12
CA ILE A 272 -15.15 4.45 -15.66
C ILE A 272 -14.68 5.86 -15.96
N VAL A 273 -13.47 6.19 -15.52
CA VAL A 273 -12.89 7.52 -15.68
C VAL A 273 -11.92 7.52 -16.84
N THR A 274 -12.14 8.43 -17.78
CA THR A 274 -11.28 8.60 -18.95
C THR A 274 -10.67 9.98 -19.00
N LYS A 275 -9.49 10.09 -19.62
CA LYS A 275 -8.83 11.37 -19.88
C LYS A 275 -8.40 11.42 -21.33
N ARG A 276 -8.62 12.57 -21.98
CA ARG A 276 -8.01 12.86 -23.27
C ARG A 276 -6.52 13.12 -23.08
N SER A 277 -5.68 12.31 -23.74
CA SER A 277 -4.23 12.45 -23.69
C SER A 277 -3.80 13.78 -24.28
N ALA A 278 -2.74 14.36 -23.71
CA ALA A 278 -2.16 15.58 -24.24
C ALA A 278 -1.50 15.33 -25.61
N PHE A 279 -1.00 14.11 -25.83
CA PHE A 279 -0.36 13.67 -27.07
C PHE A 279 -1.30 12.74 -27.87
N GLY A 280 -1.61 13.10 -29.12
CA GLY A 280 -2.43 12.29 -30.04
C GLY A 280 -3.94 12.26 -29.74
N GLY A 281 -4.40 12.90 -28.67
CA GLY A 281 -5.83 13.09 -28.37
C GLY A 281 -6.62 11.82 -28.04
N LYS A 282 -5.93 10.70 -27.76
CA LYS A 282 -6.55 9.42 -27.36
C LYS A 282 -7.27 9.59 -26.03
N ARG A 283 -8.52 9.15 -25.95
CA ARG A 283 -9.28 9.12 -24.69
C ARG A 283 -9.05 7.78 -24.00
N GLY A 284 -8.07 7.75 -23.08
CA GLY A 284 -7.66 6.54 -22.37
C GLY A 284 -8.38 6.40 -21.03
N VAL A 285 -8.63 5.15 -20.62
CA VAL A 285 -9.13 4.82 -19.28
C VAL A 285 -8.00 4.99 -18.28
N VAL A 286 -8.20 5.90 -17.32
CA VAL A 286 -7.20 6.29 -16.30
C VAL A 286 -7.56 5.82 -14.88
N GLY A 287 -8.75 5.25 -14.71
CA GLY A 287 -9.22 4.68 -13.46
C GLY A 287 -10.74 4.50 -13.45
N PHE A 288 -11.31 4.35 -12.27
CA PHE A 288 -12.75 4.14 -12.08
C PHE A 288 -13.22 4.68 -10.72
N LEU A 289 -14.52 4.93 -10.60
CA LEU A 289 -15.14 5.42 -9.37
C LEU A 289 -15.71 4.26 -8.55
N LEU A 290 -15.49 4.30 -7.24
CA LEU A 290 -15.99 3.35 -6.26
C LEU A 290 -16.81 4.07 -5.18
N ARG A 291 -17.66 3.31 -4.48
CA ARG A 291 -18.33 3.80 -3.27
C ARG A 291 -17.29 4.22 -2.23
N HIS A 292 -17.53 5.35 -1.58
CA HIS A 292 -16.73 5.80 -0.44
C HIS A 292 -17.32 5.25 0.85
N PHE A 293 -16.47 4.66 1.69
CA PHE A 293 -16.80 4.19 3.03
C PHE A 293 -16.13 5.13 4.04
N ALA A 294 -16.91 6.02 4.64
CA ALA A 294 -16.40 7.15 5.42
C ALA A 294 -15.62 6.72 6.68
N ALA A 295 -15.97 5.58 7.27
CA ALA A 295 -15.28 5.02 8.43
C ALA A 295 -13.86 4.53 8.11
N GLY A 296 -13.51 4.37 6.83
CA GLY A 296 -12.19 3.96 6.39
C GLY A 296 -11.93 2.46 6.59
N SER A 297 -10.65 2.11 6.78
CA SER A 297 -10.19 0.72 6.89
C SER A 297 -10.21 0.21 8.33
N LEU A 298 -10.28 -1.11 8.50
CA LEU A 298 -10.16 -1.74 9.81
C LEU A 298 -8.84 -1.38 10.50
N ARG A 299 -7.75 -1.21 9.75
CA ARG A 299 -6.47 -0.71 10.29
C ARG A 299 -6.66 0.55 11.12
N ASP A 300 -7.44 1.49 10.61
CA ASP A 300 -7.59 2.82 11.18
C ASP A 300 -8.55 2.82 12.38
N VAL A 301 -9.55 1.94 12.39
CA VAL A 301 -10.59 1.90 13.45
C VAL A 301 -10.32 0.92 14.59
N LEU A 302 -9.55 -0.16 14.36
CA LEU A 302 -9.36 -1.24 15.35
C LEU A 302 -8.79 -0.71 16.68
N LEU A 303 -7.67 0.01 16.62
CA LEU A 303 -7.02 0.54 17.83
C LEU A 303 -7.90 1.58 18.54
N ALA A 304 -8.58 2.43 17.77
CA ALA A 304 -9.47 3.45 18.33
C ALA A 304 -10.66 2.83 19.06
N ARG A 305 -11.33 1.85 18.43
CA ARG A 305 -12.46 1.14 19.03
C ARG A 305 -12.05 0.27 20.21
N GLN A 306 -10.88 -0.37 20.16
CA GLN A 306 -10.33 -1.11 21.31
C GLN A 306 -10.10 -0.19 22.51
N ARG A 307 -9.49 1.00 22.30
CA ARG A 307 -9.28 2.00 23.37
C ARG A 307 -10.59 2.59 23.90
N ALA A 308 -11.57 2.77 23.04
CA ALA A 308 -12.89 3.27 23.41
C ALA A 308 -13.80 2.20 24.05
N GLY A 309 -13.39 0.94 24.10
CA GLY A 309 -14.22 -0.17 24.59
C GLY A 309 -15.39 -0.52 23.67
N THR A 310 -15.38 -0.08 22.41
CA THR A 310 -16.45 -0.28 21.42
C THR A 310 -16.16 -1.43 20.45
N LEU A 311 -15.19 -2.29 20.77
CA LEU A 311 -14.83 -3.48 20.00
C LEU A 311 -15.12 -4.78 20.78
N PRO A 312 -16.39 -5.10 21.08
CA PRO A 312 -16.75 -6.33 21.78
C PRO A 312 -16.47 -7.56 20.90
N ALA A 313 -16.32 -8.72 21.54
CA ALA A 313 -16.03 -9.98 20.87
C ALA A 313 -17.03 -10.33 19.76
N ARG A 314 -18.33 -10.04 19.95
CA ARG A 314 -19.35 -10.24 18.92
C ARG A 314 -19.05 -9.50 17.60
N VAL A 315 -18.53 -8.27 17.68
CA VAL A 315 -18.19 -7.45 16.49
C VAL A 315 -16.94 -8.02 15.82
N LYS A 316 -15.93 -8.42 16.61
CA LYS A 316 -14.73 -9.10 16.12
C LYS A 316 -15.10 -10.36 15.32
N VAL A 317 -15.91 -11.22 15.92
CA VAL A 317 -16.41 -12.47 15.29
C VAL A 317 -17.21 -12.17 14.01
N LYS A 318 -18.13 -11.20 14.05
CA LYS A 318 -18.92 -10.77 12.88
C LYS A 318 -18.02 -10.39 11.71
N TRP A 319 -17.06 -9.48 11.92
CA TRP A 319 -16.15 -9.02 10.87
C TRP A 319 -15.30 -10.16 10.30
N CYS A 320 -14.77 -11.02 11.16
CA CYS A 320 -14.03 -12.21 10.74
C CYS A 320 -14.86 -13.15 9.87
N ARG A 321 -16.13 -13.39 10.24
CA ARG A 321 -17.07 -14.23 9.47
C ARG A 321 -17.35 -13.61 8.09
N GLN A 322 -17.61 -12.30 8.04
CA GLN A 322 -17.90 -11.56 6.82
C GLN A 322 -16.70 -11.59 5.84
N VAL A 323 -15.48 -11.39 6.34
CA VAL A 323 -14.25 -11.50 5.53
C VAL A 323 -14.07 -12.92 4.99
N VAL A 324 -14.22 -13.94 5.83
CA VAL A 324 -14.09 -15.34 5.39
C VAL A 324 -15.16 -15.69 4.34
N ALA A 325 -16.39 -15.22 4.51
CA ALA A 325 -17.45 -15.40 3.52
C ALA A 325 -17.08 -14.77 2.18
N ALA A 326 -16.56 -13.54 2.17
CA ALA A 326 -16.08 -12.88 0.96
C ALA A 326 -14.94 -13.67 0.28
N LEU A 327 -13.97 -14.17 1.03
CA LEU A 327 -12.86 -14.96 0.47
C LEU A 327 -13.33 -16.27 -0.16
N VAL A 328 -14.30 -16.95 0.47
CA VAL A 328 -14.93 -18.15 -0.10
C VAL A 328 -15.67 -17.79 -1.39
N HIS A 329 -16.44 -16.71 -1.39
CA HIS A 329 -17.14 -16.22 -2.57
C HIS A 329 -16.19 -15.94 -3.74
N ILE A 330 -15.09 -15.23 -3.50
CA ILE A 330 -14.07 -14.93 -4.53
C ILE A 330 -13.50 -16.23 -5.13
N ARG A 331 -13.25 -17.22 -4.27
CA ARG A 331 -12.70 -18.52 -4.70
C ARG A 331 -13.69 -19.33 -5.52
N GLU A 332 -14.92 -19.43 -5.06
CA GLU A 332 -15.95 -20.29 -5.66
C GLU A 332 -16.60 -19.65 -6.89
N ALA A 333 -16.85 -18.34 -6.86
CA ALA A 333 -17.58 -17.64 -7.90
C ALA A 333 -16.68 -17.09 -9.03
N ALA A 334 -15.47 -16.62 -8.72
CA ALA A 334 -14.53 -16.10 -9.72
C ALA A 334 -13.38 -17.07 -10.05
N GLY A 335 -13.28 -18.21 -9.34
CA GLY A 335 -12.20 -19.18 -9.57
C GLY A 335 -10.80 -18.62 -9.30
N THR A 336 -10.70 -17.51 -8.57
CA THR A 336 -9.44 -16.79 -8.31
C THR A 336 -9.10 -16.80 -6.82
N PHE A 337 -8.14 -15.99 -6.42
CA PHE A 337 -7.70 -15.84 -5.03
C PHE A 337 -7.58 -14.36 -4.66
N TYR A 338 -7.59 -14.11 -3.36
CA TYR A 338 -7.28 -12.82 -2.78
C TYR A 338 -5.95 -12.95 -2.03
N SER A 339 -4.89 -12.31 -2.53
CA SER A 339 -3.52 -12.51 -2.02
C SER A 339 -3.09 -11.47 -0.98
N ASP A 340 -3.84 -10.38 -0.83
CA ASP A 340 -3.40 -9.21 -0.07
C ASP A 340 -4.31 -8.95 1.15
N LEU A 341 -4.64 -10.01 1.90
CA LEU A 341 -5.48 -9.88 3.10
C LEU A 341 -4.71 -9.23 4.24
N ARG A 342 -5.17 -8.03 4.62
CA ARG A 342 -4.73 -7.25 5.77
C ARG A 342 -5.81 -6.23 6.17
N PRO A 343 -5.81 -5.70 7.41
CA PRO A 343 -6.79 -4.70 7.87
C PRO A 343 -6.90 -3.45 7.00
N ASP A 344 -5.84 -3.06 6.28
CA ASP A 344 -5.84 -1.94 5.33
C ASP A 344 -6.83 -2.12 4.18
N ASN A 345 -7.03 -3.37 3.74
CA ASN A 345 -7.84 -3.70 2.58
C ASN A 345 -9.24 -4.20 2.97
N VAL A 346 -9.64 -3.97 4.22
CA VAL A 346 -10.98 -4.26 4.75
C VAL A 346 -11.59 -2.95 5.20
N LEU A 347 -12.59 -2.46 4.47
CA LEU A 347 -13.30 -1.22 4.78
C LEU A 347 -14.48 -1.48 5.71
N LEU A 348 -14.85 -0.47 6.49
CA LEU A 348 -16.01 -0.51 7.37
C LEU A 348 -17.17 0.29 6.77
N ASP A 349 -18.30 -0.37 6.54
CA ASP A 349 -19.59 0.23 6.23
C ASP A 349 -20.37 0.41 7.53
N GLU A 350 -20.34 1.62 8.09
CA GLU A 350 -21.10 1.97 9.30
C GLU A 350 -22.58 2.21 9.02
N ASP A 351 -22.94 2.49 7.76
CA ASP A 351 -24.32 2.76 7.35
C ASP A 351 -25.16 1.46 7.26
N ASP A 352 -24.50 0.30 7.31
CA ASP A 352 -25.17 -1.00 7.32
C ASP A 352 -25.68 -1.34 8.73
N GLU A 353 -26.96 -1.04 8.97
CA GLU A 353 -27.72 -1.28 10.21
C GLU A 353 -28.04 -2.78 10.45
N ASP A 354 -27.06 -3.66 10.25
CA ASP A 354 -27.22 -5.10 10.48
C ASP A 354 -27.21 -5.43 11.99
N ASP A 355 -28.08 -6.37 12.41
CA ASP A 355 -28.55 -6.64 13.79
C ASP A 355 -27.45 -6.90 14.86
N GLY A 356 -26.20 -7.12 14.44
CA GLY A 356 -25.06 -7.38 15.33
C GLY A 356 -24.36 -6.14 15.89
N GLY A 357 -24.70 -4.94 15.41
CA GLY A 357 -24.01 -3.68 15.72
C GLY A 357 -22.60 -3.58 15.14
N GLY A 358 -22.05 -2.36 15.10
CA GLY A 358 -20.66 -2.11 14.73
C GLY A 358 -20.36 -2.02 13.22
N GLY A 359 -21.38 -2.05 12.35
CA GLY A 359 -21.25 -1.99 10.88
C GLY A 359 -20.89 -3.32 10.22
N SER A 360 -20.83 -3.33 8.89
CA SER A 360 -20.39 -4.46 8.07
C SER A 360 -19.05 -4.19 7.40
N VAL A 361 -18.30 -5.23 7.07
CA VAL A 361 -16.99 -5.08 6.42
C VAL A 361 -17.00 -5.42 4.94
N VAL A 362 -16.17 -4.73 4.16
CA VAL A 362 -16.09 -4.85 2.71
C VAL A 362 -14.63 -5.02 2.29
N LEU A 363 -14.30 -6.11 1.59
CA LEU A 363 -12.98 -6.31 0.99
C LEU A 363 -12.79 -5.40 -0.23
N CYS A 364 -11.62 -4.78 -0.35
CA CYS A 364 -11.22 -3.96 -1.49
C CYS A 364 -9.82 -4.32 -2.01
N ASP A 365 -9.31 -3.58 -3.00
CA ASP A 365 -7.94 -3.70 -3.52
C ASP A 365 -7.65 -5.07 -4.18
N PHE A 366 -8.28 -5.31 -5.32
CA PHE A 366 -8.16 -6.58 -6.07
C PHE A 366 -7.07 -6.54 -7.14
N GLU A 367 -6.07 -5.67 -6.99
CA GLU A 367 -4.99 -5.50 -7.95
C GLU A 367 -4.08 -6.74 -8.06
N GLN A 368 -4.08 -7.64 -7.06
CA GLN A 368 -3.25 -8.86 -7.00
C GLN A 368 -1.73 -8.65 -7.03
N ARG A 369 -1.23 -7.51 -6.53
CA ARG A 369 0.22 -7.19 -6.48
C ARG A 369 1.07 -8.05 -5.52
N GLY A 370 0.44 -8.98 -4.81
CA GLY A 370 1.06 -9.72 -3.70
C GLY A 370 0.92 -8.99 -2.38
N ASN A 371 1.33 -9.66 -1.29
CA ASN A 371 1.21 -9.12 0.06
C ASN A 371 2.53 -8.49 0.53
N TRP A 372 2.44 -7.66 1.57
CA TRP A 372 3.61 -7.21 2.30
C TRP A 372 4.27 -8.41 2.97
N HIS A 373 5.59 -8.39 3.08
CA HIS A 373 6.38 -9.52 3.57
C HIS A 373 5.94 -10.01 4.96
N GLU A 374 5.47 -9.10 5.83
CA GLU A 374 4.94 -9.38 7.18
C GLU A 374 3.65 -10.22 7.16
N TRP A 375 2.90 -10.13 6.06
CA TRP A 375 1.61 -10.78 5.86
C TRP A 375 1.71 -11.98 4.90
N CYS A 376 2.87 -12.18 4.27
CA CYS A 376 3.13 -13.29 3.37
C CYS A 376 3.30 -14.60 4.16
N ALA A 377 2.65 -15.66 3.67
CA ALA A 377 2.96 -17.01 4.11
C ALA A 377 4.43 -17.37 3.79
N PRO A 378 5.12 -18.17 4.62
CA PRO A 378 6.53 -18.49 4.45
C PRO A 378 6.88 -19.00 3.04
N GLU A 379 6.04 -19.85 2.44
CA GLU A 379 6.24 -20.39 1.10
C GLU A 379 6.19 -19.34 -0.03
N VAL A 380 5.38 -18.29 0.15
CA VAL A 380 5.33 -17.13 -0.76
C VAL A 380 6.55 -16.25 -0.52
N LEU A 381 6.85 -16.00 0.75
CA LEU A 381 7.96 -15.15 1.19
C LEU A 381 9.29 -15.68 0.65
N PHE A 382 9.63 -16.96 0.86
CA PHE A 382 10.89 -17.52 0.39
C PHE A 382 11.05 -17.50 -1.13
N ARG A 383 9.94 -17.64 -1.89
CA ARG A 383 9.95 -17.47 -3.34
C ARG A 383 10.23 -16.01 -3.73
N GLN A 384 9.62 -15.06 -3.03
CA GLN A 384 9.91 -13.63 -3.22
C GLN A 384 11.37 -13.30 -2.91
N TYR A 385 11.96 -13.92 -1.87
CA TYR A 385 13.41 -13.84 -1.60
C TYR A 385 14.24 -14.29 -2.80
N ALA A 386 13.94 -15.46 -3.37
CA ALA A 386 14.66 -15.98 -4.52
C ALA A 386 14.55 -15.06 -5.75
N GLU A 387 13.36 -14.53 -6.04
CA GLU A 387 13.15 -13.58 -7.15
C GLU A 387 13.95 -12.28 -6.96
N ASN A 388 13.97 -11.73 -5.74
CA ASN A 388 14.69 -10.51 -5.46
C ASN A 388 16.21 -10.69 -5.56
N ILE A 389 16.74 -11.83 -5.10
CA ILE A 389 18.15 -12.18 -5.27
C ILE A 389 18.50 -12.30 -6.76
N ARG A 390 17.67 -12.98 -7.57
CA ARG A 390 17.87 -13.06 -9.03
C ARG A 390 17.93 -11.69 -9.69
N ALA A 391 16.97 -10.83 -9.37
CA ALA A 391 16.91 -9.48 -9.92
C ALA A 391 18.14 -8.65 -9.53
N ALA A 392 18.58 -8.74 -8.27
CA ALA A 392 19.76 -8.03 -7.80
C ALA A 392 21.05 -8.54 -8.48
N LEU A 393 21.21 -9.86 -8.64
CA LEU A 393 22.34 -10.47 -9.34
C LEU A 393 22.37 -10.08 -10.83
N PHE A 394 21.21 -9.94 -11.46
CA PHE A 394 21.10 -9.49 -12.85
C PHE A 394 21.57 -8.04 -13.01
N LEU A 395 21.15 -7.15 -12.11
CA LEU A 395 21.54 -5.73 -12.13
C LEU A 395 23.03 -5.51 -11.79
N SER A 396 23.66 -6.42 -11.05
CA SER A 396 25.09 -6.33 -10.71
C SER A 396 26.04 -6.90 -11.76
N ARG A 397 25.54 -7.48 -12.87
CA ARG A 397 26.40 -7.96 -13.95
C ARG A 397 26.96 -6.78 -14.74
N SER A 398 28.21 -6.41 -14.48
CA SER A 398 29.05 -5.71 -15.47
C SER A 398 29.32 -6.67 -16.64
N GLU A 399 29.55 -6.15 -17.85
CA GLU A 399 29.89 -6.97 -19.03
C GLU A 399 31.17 -7.82 -18.81
N ASP A 400 32.04 -7.43 -17.87
CA ASP A 400 33.31 -8.09 -17.58
C ASP A 400 33.25 -9.15 -16.45
N ASP A 401 32.20 -9.19 -15.62
CA ASP A 401 32.13 -10.05 -14.41
C ASP A 401 31.48 -11.43 -14.63
N ALA A 402 31.38 -11.89 -15.87
CA ALA A 402 30.69 -13.13 -16.24
C ALA A 402 31.25 -14.43 -15.58
N ARG A 403 32.23 -14.36 -14.68
CA ARG A 403 32.84 -15.52 -14.00
C ARG A 403 33.01 -15.44 -12.47
N ASN A 404 32.63 -14.36 -11.77
CA ASN A 404 32.97 -14.22 -10.34
C ASN A 404 31.88 -14.65 -9.33
N SER A 405 32.20 -15.74 -8.59
CA SER A 405 31.82 -16.20 -7.24
C SER A 405 30.41 -15.97 -6.65
N ALA A 406 29.82 -14.75 -6.69
CA ALA A 406 28.56 -14.46 -6.01
C ALA A 406 27.37 -15.25 -6.60
N SER A 407 27.42 -15.54 -7.90
CA SER A 407 26.41 -16.38 -8.56
C SER A 407 26.48 -17.85 -8.09
N SER A 408 27.60 -18.30 -7.50
CA SER A 408 27.80 -19.68 -7.05
C SER A 408 27.19 -19.96 -5.67
N SER A 409 27.29 -19.01 -4.73
CA SER A 409 26.77 -19.16 -3.36
C SER A 409 25.26 -19.35 -3.30
N TYR A 410 24.53 -18.67 -4.20
CA TYR A 410 23.07 -18.76 -4.28
C TYR A 410 22.57 -19.76 -5.33
N HIS A 411 23.45 -20.37 -6.14
CA HIS A 411 23.03 -21.22 -7.27
C HIS A 411 22.12 -22.37 -6.81
N ARG A 412 22.49 -23.06 -5.72
CA ARG A 412 21.71 -24.18 -5.18
C ARG A 412 20.34 -23.74 -4.65
N LEU A 413 20.29 -22.59 -3.96
CA LEU A 413 19.04 -22.01 -3.46
C LEU A 413 18.13 -21.63 -4.63
N LEU A 414 18.67 -20.88 -5.60
CA LEU A 414 17.91 -20.38 -6.75
C LEU A 414 17.48 -21.52 -7.68
N ALA A 415 18.23 -22.61 -7.81
CA ALA A 415 17.79 -23.77 -8.59
C ALA A 415 16.47 -24.36 -8.05
N GLY A 416 16.28 -24.40 -6.73
CA GLY A 416 15.07 -24.92 -6.10
C GLY A 416 13.81 -24.06 -6.29
N TYR A 417 13.98 -22.80 -6.69
CA TYR A 417 12.88 -21.85 -6.91
C TYR A 417 12.77 -21.39 -8.37
N ALA A 418 13.43 -22.07 -9.31
CA ALA A 418 13.45 -21.62 -10.70
C ALA A 418 12.03 -21.67 -11.28
N PRO A 419 11.57 -20.62 -11.98
CA PRO A 419 10.33 -20.71 -12.74
C PRO A 419 10.47 -21.76 -13.85
N PRO A 420 9.38 -22.40 -14.28
CA PRO A 420 9.40 -23.28 -15.44
C PRO A 420 9.92 -22.53 -16.68
N ALA A 421 10.77 -23.19 -17.48
CA ALA A 421 11.43 -22.57 -18.64
C ALA A 421 10.49 -22.05 -19.74
N HIS A 422 9.21 -22.46 -19.72
CA HIS A 422 8.20 -22.12 -20.73
C HIS A 422 7.03 -21.31 -20.16
N LEU A 423 7.18 -20.72 -18.97
CA LEU A 423 6.10 -19.95 -18.37
C LEU A 423 5.92 -18.62 -19.12
N ILE A 424 4.85 -18.51 -19.91
CA ILE A 424 4.40 -17.24 -20.49
C ILE A 424 3.50 -16.58 -19.45
N GLU A 425 3.99 -15.51 -18.83
CA GLU A 425 3.28 -14.80 -17.77
C GLU A 425 2.60 -13.54 -18.32
N THR A 426 1.41 -13.25 -17.81
CA THR A 426 0.83 -11.91 -17.94
C THR A 426 1.58 -10.92 -17.04
N PRO A 427 1.48 -9.60 -17.27
CA PRO A 427 2.10 -8.61 -16.40
C PRO A 427 1.70 -8.72 -14.93
N VAL A 428 0.44 -9.07 -14.65
CA VAL A 428 -0.08 -9.30 -13.28
C VAL A 428 0.55 -10.56 -12.68
N GLN A 429 0.67 -11.63 -13.45
CA GLN A 429 1.33 -12.85 -13.00
C GLN A 429 2.81 -12.63 -12.71
N ALA A 430 3.51 -11.88 -13.56
CA ALA A 430 4.92 -11.55 -13.35
C ALA A 430 5.13 -10.71 -12.08
N ALA A 431 4.21 -9.79 -11.77
CA ALA A 431 4.27 -8.94 -10.58
C ALA A 431 4.05 -9.72 -9.27
N ASN A 432 3.25 -10.80 -9.30
CA ASN A 432 3.00 -11.67 -8.15
C ASN A 432 3.42 -13.13 -8.44
N ARG A 433 4.54 -13.29 -9.14
CA ARG A 433 5.06 -14.59 -9.60
C ARG A 433 5.19 -15.61 -8.46
N PRO A 434 5.68 -15.25 -7.25
CA PRO A 434 5.77 -16.19 -6.13
C PRO A 434 4.46 -16.91 -5.83
N TRP A 435 3.33 -16.22 -5.95
CA TRP A 435 2.02 -16.82 -5.71
C TRP A 435 1.55 -17.71 -6.87
N PHE A 436 1.70 -17.24 -8.12
CA PHE A 436 1.26 -18.00 -9.30
C PHE A 436 2.08 -19.28 -9.56
N LEU A 437 3.31 -19.35 -9.04
CA LEU A 437 4.13 -20.55 -9.08
C LEU A 437 3.77 -21.61 -8.01
N LEU A 438 2.92 -21.27 -7.04
CA LEU A 438 2.47 -22.24 -6.04
C LEU A 438 1.43 -23.20 -6.63
N LEU A 439 1.50 -24.47 -6.22
CA LEU A 439 0.42 -25.42 -6.44
C LEU A 439 -0.85 -24.93 -5.74
N ALA A 440 -2.03 -25.28 -6.28
CA ALA A 440 -3.32 -24.85 -5.72
C ALA A 440 -3.47 -25.14 -4.21
N ALA A 441 -2.98 -26.29 -3.75
CA ALA A 441 -3.00 -26.66 -2.32
C ALA A 441 -2.08 -25.78 -1.46
N ALA A 442 -0.98 -25.26 -2.00
CA ALA A 442 -0.09 -24.34 -1.30
C ALA A 442 -0.65 -22.91 -1.31
N GLN A 443 -1.26 -22.46 -2.42
CA GLN A 443 -2.00 -21.19 -2.45
C GLN A 443 -3.11 -21.15 -1.41
N GLU A 444 -3.82 -22.26 -1.24
CA GLU A 444 -4.86 -22.37 -0.21
C GLU A 444 -4.29 -22.21 1.20
N LYS A 445 -3.17 -22.86 1.51
CA LYS A 445 -2.50 -22.74 2.81
C LYS A 445 -2.02 -21.30 3.05
N ALA A 446 -1.46 -20.66 2.03
CA ALA A 446 -1.03 -19.28 2.11
C ALA A 446 -2.20 -18.31 2.38
N ALA A 447 -3.37 -18.56 1.78
CA ALA A 447 -4.58 -17.82 2.06
C ALA A 447 -5.06 -18.04 3.51
N VAL A 448 -5.09 -19.29 3.99
CA VAL A 448 -5.46 -19.62 5.38
C VAL A 448 -4.49 -19.00 6.39
N TYR A 449 -3.20 -18.96 6.07
CA TYR A 449 -2.19 -18.27 6.88
C TYR A 449 -2.50 -16.78 7.02
N SER A 450 -2.79 -16.11 5.90
CA SER A 450 -3.15 -14.68 5.88
C SER A 450 -4.44 -14.42 6.66
N VAL A 451 -5.44 -15.32 6.57
CA VAL A 451 -6.65 -15.28 7.41
C VAL A 451 -6.27 -15.37 8.89
N GLY A 452 -5.39 -16.29 9.28
CA GLY A 452 -4.92 -16.41 10.67
C GLY A 452 -4.33 -15.12 11.22
N LEU A 453 -3.46 -14.45 10.45
CA LEU A 453 -2.90 -13.14 10.83
C LEU A 453 -3.98 -12.06 10.96
N PHE A 454 -4.92 -12.03 10.02
CA PHE A 454 -6.02 -11.07 10.05
C PHE A 454 -6.93 -11.26 11.28
N LEU A 455 -7.28 -12.51 11.60
CA LEU A 455 -8.04 -12.83 12.81
C LEU A 455 -7.30 -12.32 14.05
N TYR A 456 -6.01 -12.63 14.15
CA TYR A 456 -5.17 -12.15 15.26
C TYR A 456 -5.21 -10.63 15.40
N THR A 457 -5.05 -9.87 14.31
CA THR A 457 -5.10 -8.40 14.42
C THR A 457 -6.47 -7.87 14.83
N VAL A 458 -7.56 -8.48 14.38
CA VAL A 458 -8.92 -8.08 14.79
C VAL A 458 -9.16 -8.40 16.28
N PHE A 459 -8.76 -9.58 16.74
CA PHE A 459 -8.98 -9.99 18.13
C PHE A 459 -8.11 -9.22 19.12
N GLU A 460 -6.88 -8.91 18.76
CA GLU A 460 -5.98 -8.08 19.57
C GLU A 460 -6.22 -6.57 19.42
N GLY A 461 -7.11 -6.15 18.50
CA GLY A 461 -7.36 -4.73 18.25
C GLY A 461 -6.14 -3.99 17.68
N LEU A 462 -5.34 -4.69 16.88
CA LEU A 462 -4.09 -4.19 16.30
C LEU A 462 -4.31 -3.68 14.87
N SER A 463 -3.66 -2.58 14.54
CA SER A 463 -3.65 -2.05 13.17
C SER A 463 -2.74 -2.84 12.22
N ASN A 464 -1.71 -3.52 12.74
CA ASN A 464 -0.80 -4.37 11.97
C ASN A 464 -0.27 -5.50 12.86
N VAL A 465 0.28 -6.56 12.26
CA VAL A 465 1.05 -7.57 12.96
C VAL A 465 2.35 -6.93 13.47
N ARG A 466 2.45 -6.65 14.77
CA ARG A 466 3.73 -6.22 15.36
C ARG A 466 4.62 -7.45 15.54
N ASP A 467 5.85 -7.32 15.07
CA ASP A 467 7.03 -8.14 15.32
C ASP A 467 6.75 -9.47 16.04
N LEU A 468 6.47 -10.53 15.26
CA LEU A 468 6.40 -11.91 15.78
C LEU A 468 7.73 -12.36 16.42
N SER A 469 8.80 -11.56 16.33
CA SER A 469 10.05 -11.78 17.06
C SER A 469 9.89 -11.60 18.58
N ASP A 470 8.95 -10.76 19.05
CA ASP A 470 8.63 -10.63 20.49
C ASP A 470 7.78 -11.81 21.02
N VAL A 471 7.16 -12.60 20.14
CA VAL A 471 6.38 -13.80 20.50
C VAL A 471 7.28 -15.04 20.67
N ALA A 472 8.59 -14.91 20.43
CA ALA A 472 9.57 -15.94 20.77
C ALA A 472 9.86 -15.93 22.29
N TYR A 473 8.90 -16.40 23.08
CA TYR A 473 9.18 -16.75 24.48
C TYR A 473 10.20 -17.91 24.51
N SER A 474 11.39 -17.59 25.02
CA SER A 474 12.39 -18.56 25.47
C SER A 474 11.82 -19.38 26.62
N VAL A 475 11.55 -20.66 26.36
CA VAL A 475 11.54 -21.70 27.39
C VAL A 475 12.47 -22.81 26.92
N ASN A 476 13.45 -23.11 27.75
CA ASN A 476 14.58 -24.01 27.50
C ASN A 476 14.21 -25.30 26.74
N ASN A 477 14.99 -25.60 25.69
CA ASN A 477 15.06 -26.86 24.92
C ASN A 477 14.05 -27.11 23.78
N GLY A 478 13.71 -26.08 23.02
CA GLY A 478 13.26 -26.23 21.63
C GLY A 478 12.11 -25.29 21.31
N THR A 479 12.19 -24.63 20.15
CA THR A 479 11.15 -23.74 19.64
C THR A 479 9.85 -24.55 19.47
N ARG A 480 8.95 -24.47 20.46
CA ARG A 480 7.62 -25.05 20.41
C ARG A 480 6.60 -23.92 20.52
N ALA A 481 5.67 -23.86 19.58
CA ALA A 481 4.45 -23.08 19.73
C ALA A 481 3.69 -23.56 20.99
N ALA A 482 3.15 -22.60 21.75
CA ALA A 482 2.51 -22.79 23.04
C ALA A 482 1.52 -23.97 23.06
N THR A 483 1.54 -24.74 24.15
CA THR A 483 0.64 -25.89 24.35
C THR A 483 -0.53 -25.52 25.29
N HIS A 484 -1.69 -26.07 24.95
CA HIS A 484 -3.05 -25.74 25.39
C HIS A 484 -3.35 -25.93 26.88
N ARG A 485 -4.21 -25.05 27.44
CA ARG A 485 -5.13 -25.43 28.54
C ARG A 485 -6.56 -24.86 28.50
N GLU A 486 -6.91 -23.80 27.75
CA GLU A 486 -8.26 -23.18 27.88
C GLU A 486 -8.96 -22.78 26.56
N PRO A 487 -10.32 -22.71 26.53
CA PRO A 487 -11.14 -22.53 25.32
C PRO A 487 -10.95 -21.20 24.56
N TRP A 488 -10.46 -20.15 25.21
CA TRP A 488 -10.11 -18.88 24.57
C TRP A 488 -8.75 -18.89 23.84
N GLN A 489 -7.97 -19.98 23.92
CA GLN A 489 -6.69 -20.11 23.18
C GLN A 489 -6.86 -20.69 21.75
N CYS A 490 -8.08 -20.65 21.20
CA CYS A 490 -8.34 -21.05 19.81
C CYS A 490 -7.64 -20.14 18.78
N ASP A 491 -7.23 -18.94 19.20
CA ASP A 491 -6.58 -17.91 18.37
C ASP A 491 -5.23 -18.36 17.79
N LEU A 492 -4.51 -19.25 18.48
CA LEU A 492 -3.23 -19.81 18.00
C LEU A 492 -3.40 -21.07 17.13
N VAL A 493 -4.57 -21.71 17.16
CA VAL A 493 -4.84 -22.97 16.45
C VAL A 493 -4.90 -22.76 14.94
N VAL A 494 -5.37 -21.60 14.48
CA VAL A 494 -5.50 -21.31 13.03
C VAL A 494 -4.13 -21.05 12.42
N ILE A 495 -3.27 -20.29 13.10
CA ILE A 495 -1.88 -20.01 12.70
C ILE A 495 -1.05 -21.30 12.73
N THR A 496 -1.24 -22.16 13.74
CA THR A 496 -0.55 -23.46 13.81
C THR A 496 -1.14 -24.53 12.89
N ALA A 497 -2.43 -24.50 12.57
CA ALA A 497 -3.04 -25.45 11.63
C ALA A 497 -2.63 -25.16 10.18
N GLY A 498 -2.53 -23.88 9.78
CA GLY A 498 -2.00 -23.51 8.47
C GLY A 498 -0.54 -23.93 8.27
N SER A 499 0.27 -23.84 9.33
CA SER A 499 1.71 -24.18 9.30
C SER A 499 2.03 -25.68 9.53
N ARG A 500 1.11 -26.48 10.08
CA ARG A 500 1.32 -27.92 10.37
C ARG A 500 0.73 -28.90 9.36
N CYS A 501 0.02 -28.45 8.33
CA CYS A 501 -0.53 -29.37 7.33
C CYS A 501 0.54 -29.87 6.36
N SER A 502 0.69 -31.20 6.23
CA SER A 502 1.51 -31.85 5.21
C SER A 502 1.07 -31.46 3.79
N PRO A 503 1.96 -31.43 2.78
CA PRO A 503 1.58 -31.23 1.38
C PRO A 503 0.50 -32.26 0.96
N GLY A 504 -0.66 -31.78 0.47
CA GLY A 504 -1.74 -32.63 -0.04
C GLY A 504 -3.04 -32.71 0.78
N GLU A 505 -3.11 -32.18 2.02
CA GLU A 505 -4.29 -32.33 2.90
C GLU A 505 -5.25 -31.12 2.98
N GLY A 506 -5.01 -30.03 2.24
CA GLY A 506 -5.82 -28.81 2.31
C GLY A 506 -7.21 -28.95 1.68
N ARG A 507 -8.26 -28.61 2.44
CA ARG A 507 -9.53 -28.13 1.87
C ARG A 507 -9.93 -26.88 2.63
N LEU A 508 -10.00 -25.73 1.97
CA LEU A 508 -10.37 -24.44 2.54
C LEU A 508 -11.73 -24.57 3.22
N ALA A 509 -12.64 -25.31 2.58
CA ALA A 509 -13.94 -25.68 3.13
C ALA A 509 -13.86 -26.34 4.52
N ARG A 510 -12.85 -27.16 4.84
CA ARG A 510 -12.67 -27.74 6.18
C ARG A 510 -12.10 -26.75 7.18
N SER A 511 -11.13 -25.92 6.79
CA SER A 511 -10.57 -24.89 7.68
C SER A 511 -11.59 -23.79 7.95
N VAL A 512 -12.34 -23.38 6.93
CA VAL A 512 -13.50 -22.49 7.02
C VAL A 512 -14.63 -23.14 7.81
N LYS A 513 -14.92 -24.43 7.64
CA LYS A 513 -15.91 -25.14 8.47
C LYS A 513 -15.45 -25.23 9.93
N ARG A 514 -14.15 -25.45 10.19
CA ARG A 514 -13.60 -25.42 11.56
C ARG A 514 -13.68 -24.02 12.15
N LEU A 515 -13.30 -22.99 11.38
CA LEU A 515 -13.43 -21.58 11.77
C LEU A 515 -14.89 -21.22 12.05
N ARG A 516 -15.82 -21.63 11.19
CA ARG A 516 -17.26 -21.46 11.35
C ARG A 516 -17.74 -22.15 12.63
N ASN A 517 -17.36 -23.41 12.85
CA ASN A 517 -17.71 -24.15 14.07
C ASN A 517 -17.10 -23.52 15.34
N VAL A 518 -15.91 -22.92 15.25
CA VAL A 518 -15.28 -22.20 16.38
C VAL A 518 -16.03 -20.90 16.65
N ILE A 519 -16.37 -20.16 15.60
CA ILE A 519 -17.19 -18.94 15.66
C ILE A 519 -18.56 -19.23 16.29
N GLU A 520 -19.27 -20.26 15.79
CA GLU A 520 -20.59 -20.68 16.31
C GLU A 520 -20.52 -21.11 17.79
N ARG A 521 -19.40 -21.73 18.22
CA ARG A 521 -19.20 -22.09 19.64
C ARG A 521 -18.94 -20.87 20.52
N VAL A 522 -18.23 -19.86 20.02
CA VAL A 522 -18.00 -18.61 20.75
C VAL A 522 -19.31 -17.83 20.90
N GLU A 523 -20.14 -17.79 19.86
CA GLU A 523 -21.47 -17.18 19.90
C GLU A 523 -22.37 -17.89 20.93
N GLY A 524 -22.47 -19.24 20.87
CA GLY A 524 -23.26 -20.01 21.82
C GLY A 524 -22.79 -19.90 23.27
N ALA A 525 -21.48 -19.75 23.52
CA ALA A 525 -20.94 -19.52 24.85
C ALA A 525 -21.25 -18.11 25.39
N GLN A 526 -21.38 -17.10 24.52
CA GLN A 526 -21.70 -15.73 24.92
C GLN A 526 -23.19 -15.54 25.21
N GLU A 527 -24.07 -16.18 24.42
CA GLU A 527 -25.51 -16.22 24.69
C GLU A 527 -25.80 -16.86 26.05
N ALA A 528 -25.07 -17.93 26.41
CA ALA A 528 -25.19 -18.59 27.71
C ALA A 528 -24.63 -17.77 28.88
N SER A 529 -23.80 -16.75 28.65
CA SER A 529 -23.27 -15.85 29.70
C SER A 529 -24.08 -14.56 29.89
N SER A 530 -25.01 -14.30 28.97
CA SER A 530 -25.87 -13.11 28.96
C SER A 530 -27.29 -13.41 29.48
N GLN A 531 -27.57 -14.67 29.83
CA GLN A 531 -28.73 -15.14 30.59
C GLN A 531 -28.31 -15.41 32.03
#